data_AF-A0A2G4H8T6-F1
#
_entry.id   AF-A0A2G4H8T6-F1
#
_cell.length_a   1.000
_cell.length_b   1.000
_cell.length_c   1.000
_cell.angle_alpha   90.00
_cell.angle_beta   90.00
_cell.angle_gamma   90.00
#
_symmetry.space_group_name_H-M   'P 1'
#
loop_
_entity.id
_entity.type
_entity.pdbx_description
1 polymer ?
#
loop_
_entity_poly.entity_id
_entity_poly.type
_entity_poly.pdbx_seq_one_letter_code
_entity_poly.pdbx_strand_id
1 'polypeptide(L)'
;MAIKITDECINCGACEPECPNNAIYEGGNEWRFSDGTTIKGQFNSKSGISADADAAQQAVSMDLYYIVSDKCTECVGFHDEPQCAAVCPVDC
;
A
#
# COMPACT_ATOMS: atom_id res chain seq x y z
N MET A 1 -9.33 -6.62 -6.82
CA MET A 1 -9.21 -5.23 -7.31
C MET A 1 -8.76 -4.43 -6.11
N ALA A 2 -7.51 -3.95 -6.06
CA ALA A 2 -7.02 -3.26 -4.87
C ALA A 2 -7.86 -2.00 -4.58
N ILE A 3 -8.26 -1.84 -3.31
CA ILE A 3 -8.82 -0.57 -2.80
C ILE A 3 -7.83 0.57 -3.07
N LYS A 4 -8.36 1.74 -3.40
CA LYS A 4 -7.60 2.97 -3.65
C LYS A 4 -8.11 4.06 -2.71
N ILE A 5 -7.20 4.89 -2.21
CA ILE A 5 -7.56 6.08 -1.44
C ILE A 5 -8.08 7.15 -2.41
N THR A 6 -9.20 7.77 -2.07
CA THR A 6 -9.86 8.84 -2.85
C THR A 6 -9.42 10.22 -2.37
N ASP A 7 -9.87 11.27 -3.06
CA ASP A 7 -9.65 12.67 -2.66
C ASP A 7 -10.36 13.08 -1.36
N GLU A 8 -11.20 12.21 -0.80
CA GLU A 8 -11.84 12.40 0.52
C GLU A 8 -10.89 12.11 1.70
N CYS A 9 -9.67 11.64 1.41
CA CYS A 9 -8.67 11.37 2.44
C CYS A 9 -8.33 12.63 3.25
N ILE A 10 -8.47 12.52 4.57
CA ILE A 10 -8.13 13.59 5.53
C ILE A 10 -6.73 13.44 6.15
N ASN A 11 -5.87 12.58 5.60
CA ASN A 11 -4.53 12.29 6.11
C ASN A 11 -4.47 11.95 7.61
N CYS A 12 -5.46 11.19 8.12
CA CYS A 12 -5.50 10.80 9.54
C CYS A 12 -4.50 9.71 9.92
N GLY A 13 -3.93 8.99 8.94
CA GLY A 13 -2.91 7.96 9.16
C GLY A 13 -3.41 6.64 9.77
N ALA A 14 -4.71 6.47 10.05
CA ALA A 14 -5.24 5.27 10.71
C ALA A 14 -5.05 3.98 9.90
N CYS A 15 -5.06 4.07 8.56
CA CYS A 15 -4.99 2.91 7.69
C CYS A 15 -3.59 2.31 7.53
N GLU A 16 -2.52 3.11 7.68
CA GLU A 16 -1.13 2.68 7.49
C GLU A 16 -0.73 1.50 8.40
N PRO A 17 -0.90 1.57 9.74
CA PRO A 17 -0.48 0.50 10.65
C PRO A 17 -1.32 -0.78 10.50
N GLU A 18 -2.53 -0.68 9.96
CA GLU A 18 -3.43 -1.82 9.79
C GLU A 18 -3.12 -2.64 8.53
N CYS A 19 -2.26 -2.15 7.64
CA CYS A 19 -1.93 -2.85 6.41
C CYS A 19 -0.92 -3.98 6.67
N PRO A 20 -1.28 -5.27 6.52
CA PRO A 20 -0.40 -6.40 6.88
C PRO A 20 0.87 -6.53 6.02
N ASN A 21 0.88 -5.91 4.82
CA ASN A 21 2.00 -5.96 3.88
C ASN A 21 2.61 -4.56 3.62
N ASN A 22 2.31 -3.58 4.49
CA ASN A 22 2.81 -2.21 4.39
C ASN A 22 2.67 -1.63 2.97
N ALA A 23 1.47 -1.76 2.39
CA ALA A 23 1.17 -1.28 1.03
C ALA A 23 0.69 0.19 1.02
N ILE A 24 0.55 0.81 2.19
CA ILE A 24 0.01 2.16 2.36
C ILE A 24 1.13 3.07 2.84
N TYR A 25 1.21 4.27 2.26
CA TYR A 25 2.25 5.25 2.52
C TYR A 25 1.65 6.66 2.53
N GLU A 26 2.20 7.55 3.35
CA GLU A 26 1.88 8.97 3.31
C GLU A 26 2.31 9.62 1.97
N GLY A 27 1.59 10.67 1.58
CA GLY A 27 1.88 11.43 0.37
C GLY A 27 3.33 11.93 0.30
N GLY A 28 3.96 11.76 -0.85
CA GLY A 28 5.33 12.19 -1.10
C GLY A 28 6.42 11.25 -0.58
N ASN A 29 6.09 10.26 0.26
CA ASN A 29 7.07 9.27 0.71
C ASN A 29 7.36 8.24 -0.38
N GLU A 30 8.63 7.91 -0.54
CA GLU A 30 9.08 6.81 -1.40
C GLU A 30 8.71 5.46 -0.78
N TRP A 31 8.48 4.47 -1.63
CA TRP A 31 8.11 3.13 -1.19
C TRP A 31 9.02 2.07 -1.79
N ARG A 32 9.13 0.91 -1.14
CA ARG A 32 9.86 -0.26 -1.64
C ARG A 32 8.98 -1.50 -1.60
N PHE A 33 9.29 -2.46 -2.46
CA PHE A 33 8.63 -3.76 -2.42
C PHE A 33 9.06 -4.57 -1.19
N SER A 34 10.28 -4.38 -0.71
CA SER A 34 10.79 -5.05 0.49
C SER A 34 10.17 -4.53 1.80
N ASP A 35 9.61 -3.32 1.82
CA ASP A 35 8.98 -2.77 3.04
C ASP A 35 7.78 -3.62 3.46
N GLY A 36 7.82 -4.22 4.65
CA GLY A 36 6.72 -5.03 5.17
C GLY A 36 6.47 -6.34 4.42
N THR A 37 7.38 -6.78 3.54
CA THR A 37 7.26 -8.07 2.85
C THR A 37 8.54 -8.90 2.99
N THR A 38 8.48 -10.16 2.55
CA THR A 38 9.64 -11.07 2.53
C THR A 38 10.39 -11.04 1.18
N ILE A 39 9.99 -10.17 0.25
CA ILE A 39 10.57 -10.06 -1.10
C ILE A 39 11.92 -9.35 -0.99
N LYS A 40 12.96 -9.91 -1.63
CA LYS A 40 14.33 -9.38 -1.65
C LYS A 40 14.97 -9.55 -3.03
N GLY A 41 15.78 -8.58 -3.44
CA GLY A 41 16.46 -8.60 -4.74
C GLY A 41 15.49 -8.54 -5.92
N GLN A 42 15.90 -9.05 -7.09
CA GLN A 42 15.07 -9.03 -8.29
C GLN A 42 13.88 -9.98 -8.16
N PHE A 43 12.68 -9.45 -8.41
CA PHE A 43 11.44 -10.23 -8.42
C PHE A 43 10.54 -9.78 -9.57
N ASN A 44 9.53 -10.61 -9.87
CA ASN A 44 8.46 -10.26 -10.80
C ASN A 44 7.18 -10.02 -10.01
N SER A 45 6.65 -8.81 -10.06
CA SER A 45 5.36 -8.48 -9.48
C SER A 45 4.22 -9.22 -10.20
N LYS A 46 3.08 -9.34 -9.54
CA LYS A 46 1.84 -9.88 -10.12
C LYS A 46 1.39 -9.10 -11.36
N SER A 47 1.73 -7.81 -11.46
CA SER A 47 1.46 -6.97 -12.64
C SER A 47 2.50 -7.13 -13.76
N GLY A 48 3.44 -8.08 -13.64
CA GLY A 48 4.50 -8.32 -14.64
C GLY A 48 5.66 -7.32 -14.56
N ILE A 49 5.76 -6.54 -13.48
CA ILE A 49 6.83 -5.59 -13.26
C ILE A 49 8.05 -6.35 -12.73
N SER A 50 9.15 -6.36 -13.47
CA SER A 50 10.45 -6.80 -12.97
C SER A 50 11.14 -5.62 -12.28
N ALA A 51 11.23 -5.65 -10.96
CA ALA A 51 11.90 -4.62 -10.18
C ALA A 51 12.84 -5.25 -9.14
N ASP A 52 13.81 -4.47 -8.68
CA ASP A 52 14.58 -4.82 -7.50
C ASP A 52 13.74 -4.45 -6.25
N ALA A 53 13.65 -5.37 -5.30
CA ALA A 53 12.78 -5.21 -4.15
C ALA A 53 13.18 -4.04 -3.24
N ASP A 54 14.47 -3.74 -3.21
CA ASP A 54 15.09 -2.74 -2.34
C ASP A 54 15.23 -1.37 -3.02
N ALA A 55 14.97 -1.30 -4.33
CA ALA A 55 14.94 -0.05 -5.07
C ALA A 55 13.76 0.84 -4.64
N ALA A 56 14.08 2.06 -4.20
CA ALA A 56 13.09 3.08 -3.90
C ALA A 56 12.28 3.43 -5.15
N GLN A 57 10.96 3.48 -4.99
CA GLN A 57 10.00 3.87 -6.00
C GLN A 57 9.41 5.23 -5.64
N GLN A 58 9.07 6.01 -6.68
CA GLN A 58 8.43 7.31 -6.48
C GLN A 58 7.03 7.17 -5.89
N ALA A 59 6.65 8.15 -5.08
CA ALA A 59 5.32 8.23 -4.49
C ALA A 59 4.23 8.25 -5.57
N VAL A 60 3.16 7.49 -5.36
CA VAL A 60 2.02 7.48 -6.29
C VAL A 60 1.17 8.75 -6.13
N SER A 61 1.15 9.31 -4.92
CA SER A 61 0.50 10.58 -4.59
C SER A 61 1.47 11.44 -3.78
N MET A 62 1.47 12.75 -4.03
CA MET A 62 2.31 13.72 -3.31
C MET A 62 1.60 14.32 -2.10
N ASP A 63 0.27 14.41 -2.15
CA ASP A 63 -0.51 15.23 -1.21
C ASP A 63 -1.35 14.40 -0.22
N LEU A 64 -1.72 13.18 -0.62
CA LEU A 64 -2.57 12.27 0.16
C LEU A 64 -1.88 10.94 0.39
N TYR A 65 -2.26 10.24 1.46
CA TYR A 65 -1.92 8.83 1.59
C TYR A 65 -2.32 8.05 0.34
N TYR A 66 -1.51 7.07 -0.04
CA TYR A 66 -1.75 6.25 -1.22
C TYR A 66 -1.51 4.77 -0.94
N ILE A 67 -2.18 3.92 -1.73
CA ILE A 67 -2.02 2.47 -1.68
C ILE A 67 -1.30 2.01 -2.94
N VAL A 68 -0.16 1.35 -2.75
CA VAL A 68 0.56 0.70 -3.84
C VAL A 68 -0.20 -0.56 -4.23
N SER A 69 -0.90 -0.50 -5.37
CA SER A 69 -1.76 -1.60 -5.84
C SER A 69 -1.01 -2.92 -6.00
N ASP A 70 0.25 -2.88 -6.45
CA ASP A 70 1.09 -4.06 -6.62
C ASP A 70 1.51 -4.73 -5.30
N LYS A 71 1.50 -3.99 -4.19
CA LYS A 71 1.78 -4.51 -2.85
C LYS A 71 0.51 -4.92 -2.10
N CYS A 72 -0.64 -4.36 -2.48
CA CYS A 72 -1.90 -4.65 -1.83
C CYS A 72 -2.33 -6.10 -2.08
N THR A 73 -2.53 -6.85 -1.01
CA THR A 73 -2.99 -8.25 -1.06
C THR A 73 -4.48 -8.41 -0.83
N GLU A 74 -5.23 -7.30 -0.76
CA GLU A 74 -6.66 -7.30 -0.41
C GLU A 74 -6.91 -8.00 0.94
N CYS A 75 -5.94 -7.91 1.87
CA CYS A 75 -5.90 -8.62 3.16
C CYS A 75 -5.99 -10.15 3.08
N VAL A 76 -5.97 -10.74 1.88
CA VAL A 76 -6.10 -12.18 1.67
C VAL A 76 -4.99 -12.92 2.41
N GLY A 77 -5.39 -13.86 3.26
CA GLY A 77 -4.50 -14.66 4.10
C GLY A 77 -4.19 -14.04 5.47
N PHE A 78 -4.72 -12.85 5.77
CA PHE A 78 -4.57 -12.19 7.08
C PHE A 78 -5.94 -11.89 7.71
N HIS A 79 -6.86 -11.31 6.95
CA HIS A 79 -8.21 -10.93 7.39
C HIS A 79 -9.25 -11.22 6.29
N ASP A 80 -10.50 -11.42 6.69
CA ASP A 80 -11.62 -11.66 5.77
C ASP A 80 -12.15 -10.36 5.10
N GLU A 81 -11.81 -9.20 5.68
CA GLU A 81 -12.28 -7.88 5.25
C GLU A 81 -11.11 -6.86 5.19
N PRO A 82 -11.21 -5.81 4.35
CA PRO A 82 -10.18 -4.80 4.23
C PRO A 82 -10.05 -3.94 5.49
N GLN A 83 -8.95 -4.14 6.23
CA GLN A 83 -8.72 -3.45 7.50
C GLN A 83 -8.55 -1.93 7.33
N CYS A 84 -7.91 -1.49 6.24
CA CYS A 84 -7.76 -0.06 5.94
C CYS A 84 -9.09 0.67 5.79
N ALA A 85 -10.12 0.00 5.25
CA ALA A 85 -11.46 0.56 5.13
C ALA A 85 -12.23 0.50 6.45
N ALA A 86 -12.05 -0.57 7.22
CA ALA A 86 -12.70 -0.73 8.52
C ALA A 86 -12.29 0.36 9.55
N VAL A 87 -11.08 0.91 9.44
CA VAL A 87 -10.57 1.97 10.33
C VAL A 87 -10.65 3.37 9.72
N CYS A 88 -11.04 3.50 8.45
CA CYS A 88 -11.09 4.79 7.79
C CYS A 88 -12.24 5.63 8.39
N PRO A 89 -11.98 6.83 8.92
CA PRO A 89 -13.03 7.67 9.51
C PRO A 89 -13.91 8.35 8.45
N VAL A 90 -13.55 8.24 7.17
CA VAL A 90 -14.36 8.65 6.03
C VAL A 90 -14.81 7.39 5.30
N ASP A 91 -16.05 7.36 4.84
CA ASP A 91 -16.58 6.25 4.03
C ASP A 91 -15.71 6.11 2.78
N CYS A 92 -14.97 5.00 2.67
CA CYS A 92 -14.03 4.71 1.58
C CYS A 92 -14.35 3.40 0.86
#